data_AF-A0A382F3W4-F1
#
_entry.id   AF-A0A382F3W4-F1
#
_cell.length_a   1.000
_cell.length_b   1.000
_cell.length_c   1.000
_cell.angle_alpha   90.00
_cell.angle_beta   90.00
_cell.angle_gamma   90.00
#
_symmetry.space_group_name_H-M   'P 1'
#
loop_
_entity.id
_entity.type
_entity.pdbx_description
1 polymer ?
#
loop_
_entity_poly.entity_id
_entity_poly.type
_entity_poly.pdbx_seq_one_letter_code
_entity_poly.pdbx_strand_id
1 'polypeptide(L)'
;MEENKENQEAPASDEKVENEALPEEEGFELEDLGVDVPDVPLPSMEEDEDVVEDKFNGAYRFAIVGIGQGGSRIAETFWKMGYRRVAVMNTAIQDLRPIKIPQENKLLLGGGGAGKNPAVAEKIFEDHREDVLDFFKKLFKGGFDRILICAGA
;
A
#
# COMPACT_ATOMS: atom_id res chain seq x y z
N MET A 1 37.33 43.50 -51.40
CA MET A 1 37.30 42.11 -51.86
C MET A 1 36.23 41.41 -51.02
N GLU A 2 34.93 41.66 -51.27
CA GLU A 2 34.13 41.13 -52.41
C GLU A 2 34.24 39.61 -52.48
N GLU A 3 33.21 38.79 -52.64
CA GLU A 3 31.74 38.84 -52.73
C GLU A 3 31.37 37.35 -52.50
N ASN A 4 30.51 37.02 -51.55
CA ASN A 4 29.07 36.81 -51.71
C ASN A 4 28.65 35.74 -52.74
N LYS A 5 27.85 34.78 -52.25
CA LYS A 5 26.77 33.98 -52.89
C LYS A 5 26.80 32.52 -52.41
N GLU A 6 25.71 31.89 -52.03
CA GLU A 6 24.32 32.28 -51.84
C GLU A 6 23.63 31.06 -51.20
N ASN A 7 22.66 31.29 -50.31
CA ASN A 7 21.39 30.58 -50.19
C ASN A 7 21.40 29.04 -49.92
N GLN A 8 20.62 28.49 -48.99
CA GLN A 8 19.20 28.81 -48.75
C GLN A 8 18.81 28.66 -47.27
N GLU A 9 17.97 29.61 -46.85
CA GLU A 9 17.19 29.67 -45.61
C GLU A 9 16.12 28.57 -45.54
N ALA A 10 15.72 28.22 -44.30
CA ALA A 10 14.30 28.06 -43.93
C ALA A 10 14.15 28.03 -42.39
N PRO A 11 12.99 28.45 -41.86
CA PRO A 11 12.90 29.22 -40.62
C PRO A 11 12.25 28.48 -39.44
N ALA A 12 12.31 29.13 -38.28
CA ALA A 12 11.58 28.80 -37.07
C ALA A 12 10.05 28.87 -37.26
N SER A 13 9.32 27.95 -36.63
CA SER A 13 7.91 28.17 -36.29
C SER A 13 7.48 27.27 -35.13
N ASP A 14 6.83 27.92 -34.15
CA ASP A 14 6.04 27.34 -33.07
C ASP A 14 5.21 26.13 -33.50
N GLU A 15 5.43 24.98 -32.86
CA GLU A 15 4.51 23.85 -32.96
C GLU A 15 3.58 23.82 -31.75
N LYS A 16 2.31 24.01 -32.09
CA LYS A 16 1.14 23.96 -31.23
C LYS A 16 0.92 22.53 -30.76
N VAL A 17 0.41 22.42 -29.54
CA VAL A 17 -0.14 21.19 -28.95
C VAL A 17 -1.30 20.71 -29.83
N GLU A 18 -1.12 19.59 -30.51
CA GLU A 18 -2.21 18.86 -31.17
C GLU A 18 -2.68 17.75 -30.22
N ASN A 19 -3.97 17.83 -29.85
CA ASN A 19 -4.69 16.80 -29.11
C ASN A 19 -4.89 15.60 -30.06
N GLU A 20 -4.12 14.53 -29.87
CA GLU A 20 -4.42 13.25 -30.52
C GLU A 20 -5.60 12.58 -29.79
N ALA A 21 -6.74 12.48 -30.49
CA ALA A 21 -7.89 11.72 -30.05
C ALA A 21 -7.55 10.22 -30.04
N LEU A 22 -7.88 9.55 -28.94
CA LEU A 22 -7.77 8.10 -28.81
C LEU A 22 -8.62 7.41 -29.90
N PRO A 23 -8.11 6.35 -30.56
CA PRO A 23 -8.89 5.61 -31.55
C PRO A 23 -10.09 4.92 -30.86
N GLU A 24 -11.24 4.94 -31.53
CA GLU A 24 -12.44 4.26 -31.10
C GLU A 24 -12.22 2.74 -31.10
N GLU A 25 -12.51 2.08 -29.98
CA GLU A 25 -12.43 0.63 -29.81
C GLU A 25 -13.36 -0.06 -30.83
N GLU A 26 -12.80 -0.79 -31.80
CA GLU A 26 -13.57 -1.65 -32.70
C GLU A 26 -14.26 -2.74 -31.87
N GLY A 27 -15.60 -2.71 -31.82
CA GLY A 27 -16.40 -3.68 -31.10
C GLY A 27 -16.21 -5.09 -31.64
N PHE A 28 -15.96 -6.04 -30.75
CA PHE A 28 -16.03 -7.47 -31.06
C PHE A 28 -17.48 -7.84 -31.41
N GLU A 29 -17.74 -8.25 -32.66
CA GLU A 29 -19.00 -8.91 -33.01
C GLU A 29 -19.01 -10.31 -32.39
N LEU A 30 -19.64 -10.45 -31.22
CA LEU A 30 -20.06 -11.75 -30.70
C LEU A 30 -21.25 -12.20 -31.53
N GLU A 31 -21.04 -13.19 -32.41
CA GLU A 31 -22.16 -13.94 -32.97
C GLU A 31 -22.99 -14.54 -31.81
N ASP A 32 -24.29 -14.23 -31.86
CA ASP A 32 -25.35 -14.59 -30.93
C ASP A 32 -25.46 -16.12 -30.74
N LEU A 33 -24.57 -16.68 -29.94
CA LEU A 33 -24.76 -17.99 -29.31
C LEU A 33 -25.83 -17.81 -28.24
N GLY A 34 -27.09 -18.01 -28.63
CA GLY A 34 -28.29 -17.85 -27.80
C GLY A 34 -28.28 -18.66 -26.50
N VAL A 35 -27.53 -18.18 -25.52
CA VAL A 35 -27.56 -18.62 -24.13
C VAL A 35 -28.22 -17.48 -23.36
N ASP A 36 -29.47 -17.71 -22.97
CA ASP A 36 -30.25 -16.76 -22.17
C ASP A 36 -29.64 -16.73 -20.75
N VAL A 37 -28.77 -15.75 -20.50
CA VAL A 37 -28.16 -15.55 -19.18
C VAL A 37 -29.23 -14.92 -18.30
N PRO A 38 -29.71 -15.61 -17.25
CA PRO A 38 -30.71 -15.03 -16.36
C PRO A 38 -30.13 -13.79 -15.68
N ASP A 39 -30.93 -12.72 -15.60
CA ASP A 39 -30.57 -11.48 -14.94
C ASP A 39 -30.44 -11.74 -13.42
N VAL A 40 -29.21 -12.00 -12.98
CA VAL A 40 -28.90 -12.17 -11.57
C VAL A 40 -28.83 -10.78 -10.95
N PRO A 41 -29.62 -10.49 -9.90
CA PRO A 41 -29.51 -9.22 -9.21
C PRO A 41 -28.08 -9.07 -8.69
N LEU A 42 -27.41 -8.01 -9.11
CA LEU A 42 -26.12 -7.62 -8.55
C LEU A 42 -26.31 -7.47 -7.04
N PRO A 43 -25.47 -8.11 -6.20
CA PRO A 43 -25.51 -7.84 -4.77
C PRO A 43 -25.32 -6.33 -4.58
N SER A 44 -26.10 -5.73 -3.68
CA SER A 44 -25.91 -4.35 -3.29
C SER A 44 -24.46 -4.15 -2.86
N MET A 45 -23.74 -3.23 -3.49
CA MET A 45 -22.37 -2.83 -3.13
C MET A 45 -22.34 -2.01 -1.83
N GLU A 46 -23.13 -2.40 -0.84
CA GLU A 46 -22.95 -1.94 0.53
C GLU A 46 -21.97 -2.92 1.18
N GLU A 47 -20.69 -2.76 0.84
CA GLU A 47 -19.65 -3.24 1.75
C GLU A 47 -19.79 -2.37 2.99
N ASP A 48 -20.31 -2.94 4.09
CA ASP A 48 -20.08 -2.37 5.40
C ASP A 48 -18.56 -2.21 5.53
N GLU A 49 -18.05 -0.98 5.35
CA GLU A 49 -16.65 -0.71 5.64
C GLU A 49 -16.48 -1.09 7.12
N ASP A 50 -15.81 -2.19 7.37
CA ASP A 50 -15.48 -2.68 8.71
C ASP A 50 -14.54 -1.66 9.37
N VAL A 51 -15.09 -0.54 9.84
CA VAL A 51 -14.30 0.54 10.43
C VAL A 51 -13.79 0.07 11.79
N VAL A 52 -12.47 -0.08 11.90
CA VAL A 52 -11.84 -0.41 13.18
C VAL A 52 -11.96 0.79 14.12
N GLU A 53 -12.84 0.71 15.12
CA GLU A 53 -12.99 1.81 16.08
C GLU A 53 -11.92 1.76 17.19
N ASP A 54 -11.13 2.83 17.31
CA ASP A 54 -10.19 3.01 18.40
C ASP A 54 -10.93 3.42 19.68
N LYS A 55 -10.49 2.91 20.85
CA LYS A 55 -11.04 3.34 22.14
C LYS A 55 -10.52 4.71 22.57
N PHE A 56 -9.38 5.12 22.02
CA PHE A 56 -8.78 6.41 22.27
C PHE A 56 -9.40 7.45 21.33
N ASN A 57 -9.91 8.55 21.88
CA ASN A 57 -10.41 9.67 21.08
C ASN A 57 -9.34 10.76 20.97
N GLY A 58 -8.88 11.02 19.75
CA GLY A 58 -7.83 12.00 19.45
C GLY A 58 -8.19 12.86 18.25
N ALA A 59 -7.46 13.97 18.07
CA ALA A 59 -7.66 14.87 16.93
C ALA A 59 -7.36 14.21 15.57
N TYR A 60 -6.50 13.19 15.57
CA TYR A 60 -6.18 12.38 14.40
C TYR A 60 -6.33 10.90 14.73
N ARG A 61 -6.83 10.12 13.77
CA ARG A 61 -6.90 8.66 13.81
C ARG A 61 -5.58 8.12 13.26
N PHE A 62 -4.79 7.50 14.13
CA PHE A 62 -3.49 6.95 13.76
C PHE A 62 -3.56 5.44 13.59
N ALA A 63 -2.97 4.94 12.51
CA ALA A 63 -2.55 3.55 12.41
C ALA A 63 -1.10 3.42 12.90
N ILE A 64 -0.85 2.55 13.86
CA ILE A 64 0.46 2.40 14.49
C ILE A 64 1.13 1.14 13.92
N VAL A 65 2.38 1.25 13.49
CA VAL A 65 3.17 0.13 12.98
C VAL A 65 4.47 0.04 13.77
N GLY A 66 4.63 -1.01 14.57
CA GLY A 66 5.87 -1.32 15.28
C GLY A 66 6.73 -2.29 14.49
N ILE A 67 7.98 -1.92 14.22
CA ILE A 67 8.95 -2.77 13.50
C ILE A 67 10.15 -3.08 14.42
N GLY A 68 10.53 -4.35 14.46
CA GLY A 68 11.67 -4.81 15.28
C GLY A 68 11.40 -4.74 16.77
N GLN A 69 12.40 -5.08 17.59
CA GLN A 69 12.21 -5.24 19.04
C GLN A 69 11.79 -3.94 19.75
N GLY A 70 12.42 -2.81 19.42
CA GLY A 70 12.10 -1.50 20.02
C GLY A 70 10.75 -0.98 19.56
N GLY A 71 10.51 -0.99 18.24
CA GLY A 71 9.25 -0.54 17.65
C GLY A 71 8.04 -1.33 18.15
N SER A 72 8.19 -2.64 18.34
CA SER A 72 7.14 -3.50 18.89
C SER A 72 6.68 -3.08 20.28
N ARG A 73 7.61 -2.65 21.16
CA ARG A 73 7.30 -2.21 22.53
C ARG A 73 6.59 -0.85 22.55
N ILE A 74 6.98 0.04 21.64
CA ILE A 74 6.33 1.34 21.48
C ILE A 74 4.88 1.11 20.98
N ALA A 75 4.70 0.28 19.97
CA ALA A 75 3.38 -0.10 19.46
C ALA A 75 2.49 -0.76 20.54
N GLU A 76 3.05 -1.62 21.39
CA GLU A 76 2.34 -2.19 22.55
C GLU A 76 1.81 -1.12 23.50
N THR A 77 2.55 -0.03 23.67
CA THR A 77 2.14 1.09 24.54
C THR A 77 0.93 1.80 23.95
N PHE A 78 0.89 2.03 22.63
CA PHE A 78 -0.28 2.58 21.96
C PHE A 78 -1.51 1.66 22.07
N TRP A 79 -1.31 0.34 21.96
CA TRP A 79 -2.40 -0.61 22.20
C TRP A 79 -3.01 -0.47 23.61
N LYS A 80 -2.16 -0.30 24.62
CA LYS A 80 -2.59 -0.08 26.02
C LYS A 80 -3.33 1.25 26.19
N MET A 81 -2.98 2.28 25.43
CA MET A 81 -3.65 3.59 25.44
C MET A 81 -5.04 3.55 24.79
N GLY A 82 -5.37 2.50 24.04
CA GLY A 82 -6.70 2.31 23.45
C GLY A 82 -6.72 2.30 21.92
N TYR A 83 -5.59 2.49 21.25
CA TYR A 83 -5.49 2.30 19.81
C TYR A 83 -5.70 0.83 19.45
N ARG A 84 -6.54 0.57 18.46
CA ARG A 84 -6.88 -0.75 17.94
C ARG A 84 -6.25 -1.00 16.57
N ARG A 85 -5.98 0.06 15.81
CA ARG A 85 -5.15 0.00 14.60
C ARG A 85 -3.66 -0.08 14.94
N VAL A 86 -3.21 -1.22 15.48
CA VAL A 86 -1.81 -1.42 15.89
C VAL A 86 -1.23 -2.68 15.25
N ALA A 87 -0.32 -2.54 14.30
CA ALA A 87 0.44 -3.62 13.68
C ALA A 87 1.80 -3.76 14.35
N VAL A 88 2.28 -5.00 14.54
CA VAL A 88 3.65 -5.29 14.96
C VAL A 88 4.27 -6.33 14.05
N MET A 89 5.46 -6.04 13.54
CA MET A 89 6.16 -6.91 12.60
C MET A 89 7.60 -7.15 13.05
N ASN A 90 8.05 -8.39 12.98
CA ASN A 90 9.45 -8.72 13.23
C ASN A 90 9.90 -9.97 12.48
N THR A 91 11.21 -10.12 12.34
CA THR A 91 11.84 -11.27 11.67
C THR A 91 12.09 -12.45 12.61
N ALA A 92 12.12 -12.20 13.92
CA ALA A 92 12.39 -13.20 14.96
C ALA A 92 11.18 -13.41 15.88
N ILE A 93 10.80 -14.68 16.10
CA ILE A 93 9.66 -15.01 16.97
C ILE A 93 9.92 -14.65 18.44
N GLN A 94 11.17 -14.71 18.88
CA GLN A 94 11.59 -14.42 20.25
C GLN A 94 11.23 -12.98 20.65
N ASP A 95 11.27 -12.06 19.70
CA ASP A 95 10.96 -10.66 19.92
C ASP A 95 9.45 -10.37 19.91
N LEU A 96 8.64 -11.18 19.22
CA LEU A 96 7.18 -11.04 19.16
C LEU A 96 6.45 -11.65 20.37
N ARG A 97 7.03 -12.70 20.96
CA ARG A 97 6.48 -13.40 22.15
C ARG A 97 6.17 -12.46 23.33
N PRO A 98 7.07 -11.55 23.76
CA PRO A 98 6.82 -10.71 24.94
C PRO A 98 5.76 -9.62 24.72
N ILE A 99 5.38 -9.32 23.47
CA ILE A 99 4.49 -8.20 23.14
C ILE A 99 3.04 -8.58 23.46
N LYS A 100 2.37 -7.82 24.33
CA LYS A 100 0.99 -8.12 24.78
C LYS A 100 -0.07 -7.46 23.92
N ILE A 101 -0.15 -7.88 22.67
CA ILE A 101 -1.23 -7.54 21.72
C ILE A 101 -1.80 -8.85 21.12
N PRO A 102 -3.02 -8.81 20.54
CA PRO A 102 -3.60 -9.97 19.86
C PRO A 102 -2.68 -10.53 18.77
N GLN A 103 -2.79 -11.83 18.49
CA GLN A 103 -1.94 -12.48 17.48
C GLN A 103 -2.26 -12.00 16.06
N GLU A 104 -3.52 -11.63 15.79
CA GLU A 104 -3.94 -11.03 14.52
C GLU A 104 -3.26 -9.67 14.23
N ASN A 105 -2.74 -9.01 15.25
CA ASN A 105 -1.99 -7.75 15.16
C ASN A 105 -0.47 -7.98 15.04
N LYS A 106 -0.01 -9.23 14.89
CA LYS A 106 1.41 -9.58 14.80
C LYS A 106 1.72 -10.29 13.49
N LEU A 107 2.82 -9.90 12.86
CA LEU A 107 3.36 -10.55 11.68
C LEU A 107 4.80 -11.01 11.93
N LEU A 108 5.05 -12.30 11.72
CA LEU A 108 6.38 -12.90 11.73
C LEU A 108 6.86 -13.08 10.30
N LEU A 109 8.01 -12.49 9.96
CA LEU A 109 8.59 -12.54 8.62
C LEU A 109 9.85 -13.42 8.62
N GLY A 110 9.86 -14.50 7.85
CA GLY A 110 11.02 -15.42 7.73
C GLY A 110 11.38 -16.26 8.97
N GLY A 111 11.04 -15.84 10.19
CA GLY A 111 11.15 -16.64 11.43
C GLY A 111 12.55 -16.73 12.08
N GLY A 112 13.62 -16.64 11.28
CA GLY A 112 15.01 -16.81 11.73
C GLY A 112 15.70 -15.57 12.30
N GLY A 113 15.09 -14.39 12.19
CA GLY A 113 15.73 -13.12 12.54
C GLY A 113 16.73 -12.62 11.49
N ALA A 114 16.92 -11.30 11.41
CA ALA A 114 17.86 -10.67 10.47
C ALA A 114 19.31 -10.57 10.99
N GLY A 115 19.60 -11.06 12.20
CA GLY A 115 20.96 -11.04 12.76
C GLY A 115 21.58 -9.64 12.92
N LYS A 116 20.74 -8.60 13.06
CA LYS A 116 21.14 -7.17 13.05
C LYS A 116 21.76 -6.70 11.73
N ASN A 117 21.59 -7.44 10.63
CA ASN A 117 22.03 -7.02 9.32
C ASN A 117 20.85 -6.38 8.56
N PRO A 118 20.90 -5.06 8.28
CA PRO A 118 19.83 -4.38 7.55
C PRO A 118 19.58 -4.95 6.15
N ALA A 119 20.62 -5.38 5.42
CA ALA A 119 20.45 -5.93 4.08
C ALA A 119 19.73 -7.29 4.08
N VAL A 120 19.94 -8.10 5.13
CA VAL A 120 19.19 -9.35 5.31
C VAL A 120 17.74 -9.04 5.68
N ALA A 121 17.51 -8.04 6.55
CA ALA A 121 16.16 -7.61 6.88
C ALA A 121 15.42 -7.10 5.64
N GLU A 122 16.05 -6.21 4.86
CA GLU A 122 15.50 -5.68 3.61
C GLU A 122 15.06 -6.79 2.65
N LYS A 123 15.93 -7.78 2.42
CA LYS A 123 15.59 -8.93 1.58
C LYS A 123 14.39 -9.71 2.11
N ILE A 124 14.33 -9.98 3.42
CA ILE A 124 13.18 -10.68 4.03
C ILE A 124 11.90 -9.86 3.85
N PHE A 125 11.94 -8.55 4.01
CA PHE A 125 10.77 -7.70 3.82
C PHE A 125 10.33 -7.63 2.35
N GLU A 126 11.27 -7.64 1.41
CA GLU A 126 10.97 -7.65 -0.03
C GLU A 126 10.37 -9.00 -0.46
N ASP A 127 10.96 -10.11 -0.01
CA ASP A 127 10.48 -11.47 -0.28
C ASP A 127 9.06 -11.71 0.29
N HIS A 128 8.68 -10.98 1.34
CA HIS A 128 7.38 -11.05 2.01
C HIS A 128 6.52 -9.78 1.84
N ARG A 129 6.76 -9.01 0.78
CA ARG A 129 6.04 -7.75 0.53
C ARG A 129 4.52 -7.93 0.48
N GLU A 130 4.05 -9.00 -0.16
CA GLU A 130 2.62 -9.30 -0.29
C GLU A 130 1.99 -9.60 1.07
N ASP A 131 2.65 -10.39 1.90
CA ASP A 131 2.21 -10.71 3.26
C ASP A 131 2.06 -9.44 4.11
N VAL A 132 3.01 -8.50 3.98
CA VAL A 132 2.97 -7.21 4.69
C VAL A 132 1.80 -6.35 4.22
N LEU A 133 1.57 -6.28 2.90
CA LEU A 133 0.45 -5.51 2.33
C LEU A 133 -0.90 -6.08 2.76
N ASP A 134 -1.06 -7.40 2.68
CA ASP A 134 -2.28 -8.09 3.09
C ASP A 134 -2.54 -7.94 4.59
N PHE A 135 -1.48 -7.99 5.39
CA PHE A 135 -1.54 -7.75 6.82
C PHE A 135 -2.07 -6.34 7.14
N PHE A 136 -1.55 -5.30 6.47
CA PHE A 136 -2.06 -3.94 6.68
C PHE A 136 -3.51 -3.76 6.22
N LYS A 137 -3.89 -4.32 5.08
CA LYS A 137 -5.27 -4.25 4.58
C LYS A 137 -6.24 -4.88 5.57
N LYS A 138 -5.92 -6.09 6.05
CA LYS A 138 -6.75 -6.83 7.03
C LYS A 138 -6.87 -6.09 8.36
N LEU A 139 -5.79 -5.44 8.80
CA LEU A 139 -5.73 -4.87 10.14
C LEU A 139 -6.31 -3.46 10.24
N PHE A 140 -6.05 -2.61 9.25
CA PHE A 140 -6.44 -1.21 9.33
C PHE A 140 -7.81 -0.95 8.74
N LYS A 141 -8.22 -1.69 7.70
CA LYS A 141 -9.53 -1.62 7.04
C LYS A 141 -10.01 -0.20 6.68
N GLY A 142 -9.12 0.79 6.65
CA GLY A 142 -9.42 2.19 6.40
C GLY A 142 -9.74 3.04 7.65
N GLY A 143 -10.25 4.25 7.39
CA GLY A 143 -10.70 5.18 8.44
C GLY A 143 -9.60 5.77 9.35
N PHE A 144 -8.34 5.76 8.91
CA PHE A 144 -7.24 6.44 9.62
C PHE A 144 -6.68 7.60 8.77
N ASP A 145 -6.16 8.62 9.43
CA ASP A 145 -5.68 9.83 8.76
C ASP A 145 -4.17 9.75 8.49
N ARG A 146 -3.41 9.07 9.38
CA ARG A 146 -1.95 9.00 9.33
C ARG A 146 -1.44 7.65 9.83
N ILE A 147 -0.28 7.24 9.34
CA ILE A 147 0.45 6.07 9.83
C ILE A 147 1.67 6.54 10.63
N LEU A 148 1.82 6.01 11.85
CA LEU A 148 3.02 6.20 12.67
C LEU A 148 3.84 4.92 12.66
N ILE A 149 5.02 4.99 12.05
CA ILE A 149 5.99 3.88 12.05
C ILE A 149 6.94 4.06 13.22
N CYS A 150 6.93 3.10 14.14
CA CYS A 150 7.84 3.00 15.26
C CYS A 150 8.94 1.98 14.92
N ALA A 151 10.16 2.44 14.73
CA ALA A 151 11.35 1.61 14.55
C ALA A 151 12.46 2.05 15.51
N GLY A 152 13.25 1.10 16.00
CA GLY A 152 14.45 1.38 16.78
C GLY A 152 15.69 1.24 15.90
N ALA A 153 16.57 2.24 15.95
CA ALA A 153 17.88 2.23 15.28
C ALA A 153 18.89 1.33 16.01
#